data_AF-V6ASA9-F1
#
_entry.id   AF-V6ASA9-F1
#
_cell.length_a   1.000
_cell.length_b   1.000
_cell.length_c   1.000
_cell.angle_alpha   90.00
_cell.angle_beta   90.00
_cell.angle_gamma   90.00
#
_symmetry.space_group_name_H-M   'P 1'
#
loop_
_entity.id
_entity.type
_entity.pdbx_description
1 polymer ?
#
loop_
_entity_poly.entity_id
_entity_poly.type
_entity_poly.pdbx_seq_one_letter_code
_entity_poly.pdbx_strand_id
1 'polypeptide(L)'
;MRISRIFLYDEPAVPQINLENLVTFLKRTFRVSVIRKESIFAHADRETARQLAAARVFNYRTPFEMHTPTDEEIKIEMQSFSNSASNDGIVLYDGFEFQKIIAGLVPEKESTIDNLHVVFTNKLTCTFDYNDYRYHGRALICANPSIISTTGIVEAPAKPKDYYIDMMKNYTQGLNVDSVKEKYHGQYLDYADERLETIVEGYCMQAIFYHITGEPFCDLLNCRLHNAHWQRDLLYSQIEFGKICSKHEDILRRWTALNDLNC
;
A
#
# COMPACT_ATOMS: atom_id res chain seq x y z
N MET A 1 -13.51 -16.26 -2.81
CA MET A 1 -12.77 -17.33 -2.10
C MET A 1 -13.05 -17.23 -0.60
N ARG A 2 -12.85 -18.29 0.20
CA ARG A 2 -12.99 -18.22 1.67
C ARG A 2 -11.69 -17.68 2.27
N ILE A 3 -11.80 -16.98 3.41
CA ILE A 3 -10.67 -16.52 4.21
C ILE A 3 -10.91 -17.05 5.61
N SER A 4 -10.02 -17.92 6.07
CA SER A 4 -10.02 -18.47 7.42
C SER A 4 -9.22 -17.57 8.36
N ARG A 5 -8.11 -17.01 7.89
CA ARG A 5 -7.21 -16.16 8.66
C ARG A 5 -6.66 -15.02 7.81
N ILE A 6 -6.50 -13.86 8.42
CA ILE A 6 -5.77 -12.72 7.88
C ILE A 6 -4.50 -12.54 8.72
N PHE A 7 -3.34 -12.51 8.06
CA PHE A 7 -2.06 -12.21 8.68
C PHE A 7 -1.67 -10.78 8.32
N LEU A 8 -1.41 -9.95 9.33
CA LEU A 8 -0.93 -8.58 9.17
C LEU A 8 0.55 -8.52 9.57
N TYR A 9 1.42 -8.21 8.61
CA TYR A 9 2.86 -8.05 8.85
C TYR A 9 3.20 -6.59 9.09
N ASP A 10 3.85 -6.33 10.22
CA ASP A 10 4.17 -4.98 10.67
C ASP A 10 5.21 -4.26 9.78
N GLU A 11 5.16 -2.93 9.77
CA GLU A 11 6.20 -2.07 9.18
C GLU A 11 6.68 -1.09 10.26
N PRO A 12 7.73 -1.45 11.03
CA PRO A 12 8.18 -0.67 12.18
C PRO A 12 8.57 0.78 11.86
N ALA A 13 8.92 1.09 10.60
CA ALA A 13 9.23 2.45 10.20
C ALA A 13 8.00 3.35 9.99
N VAL A 14 6.78 2.79 10.06
CA VAL A 14 5.53 3.55 9.93
C VAL A 14 4.68 3.38 11.20
N PRO A 15 5.06 4.04 12.30
CA PRO A 15 4.37 3.91 13.60
C PRO A 15 2.92 4.42 13.57
N GLN A 16 2.51 5.14 12.52
CA GLN A 16 1.13 5.58 12.30
C GLN A 16 0.17 4.40 12.09
N ILE A 17 0.68 3.23 11.67
CA ILE A 17 -0.15 2.03 11.54
C ILE A 17 -0.29 1.37 12.91
N ASN A 18 -1.40 1.67 13.59
CA ASN A 18 -1.76 0.98 14.82
C ASN A 18 -2.37 -0.40 14.49
N LEU A 19 -1.53 -1.45 14.49
CA LEU A 19 -1.98 -2.81 14.19
C LEU A 19 -3.04 -3.35 15.17
N GLU A 20 -3.06 -2.92 16.43
CA GLU A 20 -4.09 -3.38 17.40
C GLU A 20 -5.48 -2.86 17.04
N ASN A 21 -5.56 -1.57 16.68
CA ASN A 21 -6.78 -0.96 16.20
C ASN A 21 -7.23 -1.60 14.88
N LEU A 22 -6.30 -1.83 13.96
CA LEU A 22 -6.58 -2.46 12.67
C LEU A 22 -7.07 -3.90 12.83
N VAL A 23 -6.49 -4.69 13.74
CA VAL A 23 -6.97 -6.05 14.07
C VAL A 23 -8.41 -6.00 14.58
N THR A 24 -8.69 -5.10 15.52
CA THR A 24 -10.04 -4.90 16.07
C THR A 24 -11.03 -4.53 14.97
N PHE A 25 -10.66 -3.58 14.12
CA PHE A 25 -11.46 -3.14 12.99
C PHE A 25 -11.79 -4.28 12.03
N LEU A 26 -10.79 -5.05 11.59
CA LEU A 26 -10.96 -6.13 10.63
C LEU A 26 -11.75 -7.32 11.22
N LYS A 27 -11.50 -7.70 12.47
CA LYS A 27 -12.28 -8.73 13.18
C LYS A 27 -13.76 -8.37 13.25
N ARG A 28 -14.06 -7.11 13.63
CA ARG A 28 -15.43 -6.61 13.74
C ARG A 28 -16.13 -6.56 12.38
N THR A 29 -15.40 -6.15 11.34
CA THR A 29 -15.96 -5.93 9.99
C THR A 29 -16.19 -7.23 9.25
N PHE A 30 -15.20 -8.13 9.23
CA PHE A 30 -15.23 -9.35 8.39
C PHE A 30 -15.51 -10.64 9.15
N ARG A 31 -15.60 -10.61 10.48
CA ARG A 31 -15.86 -11.78 11.33
C ARG A 31 -14.90 -12.94 11.04
N VAL A 32 -13.62 -12.61 10.90
CA VAL A 32 -12.53 -13.55 10.57
C VAL A 32 -11.40 -13.42 11.58
N SER A 33 -10.62 -14.48 11.78
CA SER A 33 -9.43 -14.43 12.63
C SER A 33 -8.37 -13.53 11.98
N VAL A 34 -7.84 -12.58 12.75
CA VAL A 34 -6.78 -11.67 12.33
C VAL A 34 -5.61 -11.82 13.29
N ILE A 35 -4.44 -12.12 12.74
CA ILE A 35 -3.20 -12.47 13.45
C ILE A 35 -2.15 -11.42 13.09
N ARG A 36 -1.52 -10.85 14.11
CA ARG A 36 -0.36 -9.97 13.95
C ARG A 36 0.89 -10.81 13.77
N LYS A 37 1.76 -10.38 12.86
CA LYS A 37 3.10 -10.89 12.65
C LYS A 37 4.07 -9.72 12.77
N GLU A 38 5.31 -10.03 13.12
CA GLU A 38 6.41 -9.08 12.94
C GLU A 38 6.58 -8.73 11.46
N SER A 39 7.50 -7.82 11.17
CA SER A 39 7.83 -7.49 9.78
C SER A 39 8.14 -8.74 8.97
N ILE A 40 7.64 -8.80 7.73
CA ILE A 40 7.96 -9.89 6.80
C ILE A 40 9.48 -10.03 6.59
N PHE A 41 10.24 -8.94 6.83
CA PHE A 41 11.69 -8.91 6.71
C PHE A 41 12.44 -9.29 7.99
N ALA A 42 11.77 -9.65 9.08
CA ALA A 42 12.42 -9.98 10.36
C ALA A 42 13.44 -11.13 10.26
N HIS A 43 13.25 -12.02 9.28
CA HIS A 43 14.16 -13.14 8.99
C HIS A 43 14.73 -13.09 7.56
N ALA A 44 14.62 -11.94 6.89
CA ALA A 44 15.18 -11.76 5.57
C ALA A 44 16.71 -11.75 5.63
N ASP A 45 17.32 -12.32 4.60
CA ASP A 45 18.77 -12.51 4.49
C ASP A 45 19.37 -11.64 3.37
N ARG A 46 20.68 -11.80 3.15
CA ARG A 46 21.40 -11.09 2.09
C ARG A 46 20.86 -11.42 0.69
N GLU A 47 20.37 -12.64 0.48
CA GLU A 47 19.80 -13.05 -0.80
C GLU A 47 18.47 -12.34 -1.06
N THR A 48 17.62 -12.23 -0.05
CA THR A 48 16.39 -11.42 -0.09
C THR A 48 16.71 -9.97 -0.42
N ALA A 49 17.71 -9.38 0.25
CA ALA A 49 18.16 -8.02 -0.03
C ALA A 49 18.66 -7.84 -1.47
N ARG A 50 19.38 -8.83 -2.00
CA ARG A 50 19.83 -8.85 -3.40
C ARG A 50 18.64 -8.90 -4.36
N GLN A 51 17.64 -9.72 -4.10
CA GLN A 51 16.46 -9.81 -4.95
C GLN A 51 15.65 -8.50 -4.93
N LEU A 52 15.47 -7.88 -3.75
CA LEU A 52 14.78 -6.59 -3.63
C LEU A 52 15.53 -5.48 -4.36
N ALA A 53 16.86 -5.45 -4.22
CA ALA A 53 17.69 -4.52 -4.97
C ALA A 53 17.50 -4.73 -6.48
N ALA A 54 17.51 -5.98 -6.97
CA ALA A 54 17.31 -6.29 -8.39
C ALA A 54 15.91 -5.95 -8.93
N ALA A 55 14.92 -5.78 -8.05
CA ALA A 55 13.55 -5.40 -8.40
C ALA A 55 13.35 -3.87 -8.51
N ARG A 56 14.40 -3.07 -8.32
CA ARG A 56 14.32 -1.61 -8.43
C ARG A 56 14.10 -1.16 -9.88
N VAL A 57 13.34 -0.09 -10.04
CA VAL A 57 13.06 0.53 -11.34
C VAL A 57 13.82 1.84 -11.46
N PHE A 58 14.75 1.92 -12.41
CA PHE A 58 15.52 3.14 -12.69
C PHE A 58 14.90 3.99 -13.80
N ASN A 59 14.35 3.33 -14.82
CA ASN A 59 13.69 4.00 -15.94
C ASN A 59 12.20 3.72 -15.89
N TYR A 60 11.43 4.72 -15.47
CA TYR A 60 9.99 4.60 -15.36
C TYR A 60 9.27 4.51 -16.71
N ARG A 61 9.94 4.69 -17.86
CA ARG A 61 9.34 4.67 -19.21
C ARG A 61 9.57 3.38 -20.00
N THR A 62 10.28 2.42 -19.41
CA THR A 62 10.55 1.12 -20.03
C THR A 62 9.94 0.01 -19.17
N PRO A 63 9.49 -1.10 -19.78
CA PRO A 63 9.09 -2.29 -19.03
C PRO A 63 10.21 -2.77 -18.09
N PHE A 64 9.85 -3.61 -17.11
CA PHE A 64 10.79 -4.13 -16.14
C PHE A 64 11.99 -4.81 -16.80
N GLU A 65 13.19 -4.41 -16.39
CA GLU A 65 14.44 -5.07 -16.73
C GLU A 65 15.19 -5.33 -15.42
N MET A 66 15.38 -6.61 -15.10
CA MET A 66 16.13 -7.00 -13.92
C MET A 66 17.59 -6.57 -14.09
N HIS A 67 18.10 -5.76 -13.17
CA HIS A 67 19.51 -5.40 -13.15
C HIS A 67 20.30 -6.31 -12.22
N THR A 68 21.63 -6.26 -12.36
CA THR A 68 22.54 -6.87 -11.39
C THR A 68 22.84 -5.84 -10.30
N PRO A 69 22.44 -6.09 -9.04
CA PRO A 69 22.66 -5.14 -7.96
C PRO A 69 24.14 -5.02 -7.58
N THR A 70 24.54 -3.82 -7.19
CA THR A 70 25.81 -3.55 -6.54
C THR A 70 25.78 -3.96 -5.07
N ASP A 71 26.95 -4.18 -4.46
CA ASP A 71 27.04 -4.46 -3.02
C ASP A 71 26.45 -3.35 -2.15
N GLU A 72 26.51 -2.11 -2.62
CA GLU A 72 25.94 -0.96 -1.92
C GLU A 72 24.41 -0.99 -1.90
N GLU A 73 23.78 -1.33 -3.03
CA GLU A 73 22.32 -1.51 -3.10
C GLU A 73 21.85 -2.65 -2.18
N ILE A 74 22.57 -3.77 -2.18
CA ILE A 74 22.28 -4.90 -1.30
C ILE A 74 22.37 -4.47 0.17
N LYS A 75 23.43 -3.73 0.52
CA LYS A 75 23.63 -3.23 1.89
C LYS A 75 22.52 -2.27 2.32
N ILE A 76 22.08 -1.39 1.44
CA ILE A 76 20.95 -0.47 1.67
C ILE A 76 19.68 -1.28 1.94
N GLU A 77 19.38 -2.31 1.14
CA GLU A 77 18.20 -3.16 1.39
C GLU A 77 18.30 -3.90 2.72
N MET A 78 19.46 -4.47 3.06
CA MET A 78 19.67 -5.13 4.35
C MET A 78 19.45 -4.18 5.53
N GLN A 79 19.95 -2.94 5.43
CA GLN A 79 19.73 -1.92 6.47
C GLN A 79 18.25 -1.56 6.60
N SER A 80 17.52 -1.57 5.49
CA SER A 80 16.08 -1.25 5.50
C SER A 80 15.21 -2.28 6.21
N PHE A 81 15.69 -3.52 6.43
CA PHE A 81 14.92 -4.55 7.15
C PHE A 81 14.73 -4.24 8.64
N SER A 82 15.69 -3.54 9.25
CA SER A 82 15.65 -3.16 10.66
C SER A 82 15.27 -1.70 10.87
N ASN A 83 15.54 -0.83 9.90
CA ASN A 83 15.13 0.57 9.91
C ASN A 83 15.07 1.14 8.48
N SER A 84 13.87 1.22 7.91
CA SER A 84 13.64 1.72 6.55
C SER A 84 13.47 3.25 6.47
N ALA A 85 13.68 3.99 7.56
CA ALA A 85 13.45 5.44 7.62
C ALA A 85 14.56 6.30 6.96
N SER A 86 15.67 5.71 6.51
CA SER A 86 16.90 6.45 6.15
C SER A 86 17.39 6.20 4.73
N ASN A 87 16.55 6.37 3.70
CA ASN A 87 17.04 6.43 2.32
C ASN A 87 16.75 7.82 1.74
N ASP A 88 17.81 8.51 1.33
CA ASP A 88 17.73 9.78 0.60
C ASP A 88 17.05 9.53 -0.76
N GLY A 89 15.76 9.85 -0.84
CA GLY A 89 14.96 9.75 -2.06
C GLY A 89 14.08 8.51 -2.16
N ILE A 90 13.08 8.60 -3.04
CA ILE A 90 12.08 7.55 -3.25
C ILE A 90 12.64 6.54 -4.25
N VAL A 91 12.85 5.30 -3.80
CA VAL A 91 13.21 4.17 -4.66
C VAL A 91 11.92 3.52 -5.17
N LEU A 92 11.85 3.33 -6.48
CA LEU A 92 10.75 2.62 -7.13
C LEU A 92 11.06 1.13 -7.21
N TYR A 93 10.08 0.28 -6.90
CA TYR A 93 10.18 -1.17 -7.07
C TYR A 93 9.10 -1.65 -8.04
N ASP A 94 9.44 -2.59 -8.91
CA ASP A 94 8.41 -3.31 -9.66
C ASP A 94 7.55 -4.10 -8.68
N GLY A 95 6.26 -3.77 -8.63
CA GLY A 95 5.34 -4.26 -7.62
C GLY A 95 5.09 -5.76 -7.73
N PHE A 96 5.19 -6.34 -8.94
CA PHE A 96 4.99 -7.78 -9.11
C PHE A 96 6.24 -8.57 -8.77
N GLU A 97 7.44 -8.09 -9.15
CA GLU A 97 8.69 -8.72 -8.72
C GLU A 97 8.89 -8.60 -7.21
N PHE A 98 8.58 -7.43 -6.63
CA PHE A 98 8.57 -7.23 -5.19
C PHE A 98 7.62 -8.24 -4.53
N GLN A 99 6.40 -8.40 -5.05
CA GLN A 99 5.41 -9.35 -4.52
C GLN A 99 5.89 -10.80 -4.56
N LYS A 100 6.58 -11.23 -5.62
CA LYS A 100 7.15 -12.59 -5.71
C LYS A 100 8.19 -12.84 -4.61
N ILE A 101 9.03 -11.84 -4.33
CA ILE A 101 10.04 -11.92 -3.28
C ILE A 101 9.36 -12.05 -1.91
N ILE A 102 8.38 -11.19 -1.62
CA ILE A 102 7.60 -11.24 -0.37
C ILE A 102 6.86 -12.58 -0.23
N ALA A 103 6.29 -13.11 -1.31
CA ALA A 103 5.62 -14.40 -1.29
C ALA A 103 6.56 -15.55 -0.88
N GLY A 104 7.85 -15.48 -1.27
CA GLY A 104 8.87 -16.44 -0.86
C GLY A 104 9.24 -16.38 0.62
N LEU A 105 8.92 -15.28 1.32
CA LEU A 105 9.17 -15.12 2.76
C LEU A 105 8.00 -15.61 3.62
N VAL A 106 6.81 -15.81 3.04
CA VAL A 106 5.66 -16.33 3.76
C VAL A 106 5.90 -17.79 4.15
N PRO A 107 5.72 -18.20 5.43
CA PRO A 107 5.92 -19.59 5.83
C PRO A 107 5.04 -20.56 5.03
N GLU A 108 5.62 -21.65 4.52
CA GLU A 108 4.93 -22.62 3.67
C GLU A 108 3.64 -23.16 4.31
N LYS A 109 3.65 -23.42 5.62
CA LYS A 109 2.49 -23.89 6.39
C LYS A 109 1.34 -22.87 6.45
N GLU A 110 1.64 -21.60 6.26
CA GLU A 110 0.67 -20.49 6.28
C GLU A 110 0.29 -20.06 4.85
N SER A 111 1.00 -20.53 3.83
CA SER A 111 0.75 -20.23 2.40
C SER A 111 -0.36 -21.11 1.82
N THR A 112 -1.55 -21.02 2.43
CA THR A 112 -2.75 -21.72 1.97
C THR A 112 -3.72 -20.73 1.31
N ILE A 113 -4.57 -21.24 0.42
CA ILE A 113 -5.54 -20.44 -0.34
C ILE A 113 -6.56 -19.70 0.54
N ASP A 114 -6.81 -20.25 1.73
CA ASP A 114 -7.75 -19.69 2.72
C ASP A 114 -7.08 -18.67 3.67
N ASN A 115 -5.77 -18.47 3.57
CA ASN A 115 -5.07 -17.48 4.37
C ASN A 115 -4.77 -16.26 3.49
N LEU A 116 -5.16 -15.07 3.96
CA LEU A 116 -4.78 -13.82 3.33
C LEU A 116 -3.62 -13.20 4.10
N HIS A 117 -2.54 -12.88 3.39
CA HIS A 117 -1.39 -12.18 3.94
C HIS A 117 -1.42 -10.73 3.48
N VAL A 118 -1.31 -9.79 4.41
CA VAL A 118 -1.26 -8.34 4.14
C VAL A 118 0.03 -7.80 4.73
N VAL A 119 0.89 -7.30 3.86
CA VAL A 119 2.22 -6.77 4.20
C VAL A 119 2.20 -5.26 4.05
N PHE A 120 2.50 -4.55 5.13
CA PHE A 120 2.75 -3.12 5.09
C PHE A 120 4.20 -2.85 4.69
N THR A 121 4.42 -1.80 3.92
CA THR A 121 5.77 -1.32 3.64
C THR A 121 5.81 0.20 3.44
N ASN A 122 6.96 0.81 3.70
CA ASN A 122 7.24 2.19 3.28
C ASN A 122 7.98 2.28 1.92
N LYS A 123 8.22 1.15 1.24
CA LYS A 123 8.81 1.13 -0.11
C LYS A 123 7.76 1.45 -1.16
N LEU A 124 8.07 2.28 -2.16
CA LEU A 124 7.13 2.62 -3.22
C LEU A 124 7.06 1.50 -4.27
N THR A 125 5.96 0.74 -4.26
CA THR A 125 5.68 -0.26 -5.30
C THR A 125 5.01 0.40 -6.49
N CYS A 126 5.37 -0.05 -7.69
CA CYS A 126 4.89 0.51 -8.95
C CYS A 126 4.45 -0.59 -9.91
N THR A 127 3.55 -0.30 -10.84
CA THR A 127 3.22 -1.20 -11.95
C THR A 127 3.40 -0.48 -13.27
N PHE A 128 3.95 -1.17 -14.27
CA PHE A 128 4.05 -0.65 -15.63
C PHE A 128 2.68 -0.70 -16.33
N ASP A 129 2.24 0.43 -16.89
CA ASP A 129 1.01 0.51 -17.68
C ASP A 129 1.37 0.60 -19.17
N TYR A 130 0.92 -0.37 -19.96
CA TYR A 130 1.16 -0.43 -21.40
C TYR A 130 0.29 0.54 -22.21
N ASN A 131 -0.68 1.21 -21.58
CA ASN A 131 -1.51 2.22 -22.25
C ASN A 131 -0.77 3.56 -22.39
N ASP A 132 0.03 3.95 -21.40
CA ASP A 132 0.82 5.20 -21.41
C ASP A 132 2.33 4.97 -21.31
N TYR A 133 2.77 3.70 -21.38
CA TYR A 133 4.16 3.25 -21.41
C TYR A 133 5.01 3.82 -20.28
N ARG A 134 4.46 3.79 -19.05
CA ARG A 134 5.22 4.17 -17.87
C ARG A 134 4.80 3.43 -16.60
N TYR A 135 5.69 3.42 -15.62
CA TYR A 135 5.40 3.02 -14.26
C TYR A 135 4.53 4.05 -13.56
N HIS A 136 3.56 3.53 -12.82
CA HIS A 136 2.72 4.29 -11.91
C HIS A 136 2.92 3.75 -10.49
N GLY A 137 3.07 4.66 -9.54
CA GLY A 137 3.05 4.29 -8.13
C GLY A 137 1.73 3.60 -7.76
N ARG A 138 1.80 2.69 -6.80
CA ARG A 138 0.65 1.94 -6.28
C ARG A 138 0.68 1.96 -4.77
N ALA A 139 -0.44 2.34 -4.17
CA ALA A 139 -0.68 2.16 -2.75
C ALA A 139 -0.93 0.69 -2.39
N LEU A 140 -1.48 -0.10 -3.32
CA LEU A 140 -1.85 -1.50 -3.11
C LEU A 140 -1.48 -2.36 -4.32
N ILE A 141 -0.75 -3.45 -4.07
CA ILE A 141 -0.61 -4.58 -5.01
C ILE A 141 -1.58 -5.66 -4.56
N CYS A 142 -2.63 -5.87 -5.36
CA CYS A 142 -3.68 -6.85 -5.12
C CYS A 142 -3.21 -8.26 -5.50
N ALA A 143 -2.66 -8.97 -4.51
CA ALA A 143 -2.18 -10.35 -4.64
C ALA A 143 -2.28 -11.05 -3.28
N ASN A 144 -1.76 -12.27 -3.16
CA ASN A 144 -1.58 -12.92 -1.87
C ASN A 144 -0.14 -13.44 -1.76
N PRO A 145 0.73 -12.82 -0.95
CA PRO A 145 0.48 -11.67 -0.08
C PRO A 145 0.09 -10.39 -0.84
N SER A 146 -0.83 -9.62 -0.27
CA SER A 146 -1.16 -8.25 -0.66
C SER A 146 -0.13 -7.30 -0.06
N ILE A 147 0.27 -6.28 -0.81
CA ILE A 147 1.27 -5.29 -0.35
C ILE A 147 0.61 -3.92 -0.30
N ILE A 148 0.62 -3.29 0.88
CA ILE A 148 0.14 -1.93 1.09
C ILE A 148 1.36 -1.03 1.34
N SER A 149 1.63 -0.16 0.36
CA SER A 149 2.73 0.81 0.41
C SER A 149 2.25 2.14 0.96
N THR A 150 2.74 2.53 2.13
CA THR A 150 2.41 3.83 2.75
C THR A 150 2.97 5.00 1.96
N THR A 151 4.17 4.86 1.40
CA THR A 151 4.71 5.79 0.41
C THR A 151 3.84 5.83 -0.85
N GLY A 152 3.30 4.69 -1.30
CA GLY A 152 2.32 4.65 -2.38
C GLY A 152 1.02 5.39 -2.05
N ILE A 153 0.55 5.33 -0.81
CA ILE A 153 -0.63 6.09 -0.35
C ILE A 153 -0.38 7.62 -0.44
N VAL A 154 0.83 8.05 -0.13
CA VAL A 154 1.23 9.47 -0.13
C VAL A 154 1.54 9.97 -1.56
N GLU A 155 2.30 9.20 -2.34
CA GLU A 155 2.92 9.68 -3.57
C GLU A 155 2.18 9.28 -4.85
N ALA A 156 1.42 8.18 -4.83
CA ALA A 156 0.77 7.69 -6.06
C ALA A 156 -0.45 8.53 -6.48
N PRO A 157 -1.38 8.92 -5.58
CA PRO A 157 -2.48 9.81 -5.94
C PRO A 157 -1.96 11.24 -6.16
N ALA A 158 -2.40 11.87 -7.24
CA ALA A 158 -1.99 13.23 -7.58
C ALA A 158 -2.47 14.24 -6.53
N LYS A 159 -1.61 15.22 -6.21
CA LYS A 159 -1.99 16.38 -5.39
C LYS A 159 -2.98 17.28 -6.14
N PRO A 160 -3.69 18.21 -5.47
CA PRO A 160 -4.59 19.14 -6.15
C PRO A 160 -3.93 19.84 -7.34
N LYS A 161 -4.64 20.02 -8.46
CA LYS A 161 -4.07 20.65 -9.67
C LYS A 161 -3.46 22.02 -9.40
N ASP A 162 -4.12 22.83 -8.57
CA ASP A 162 -3.67 24.18 -8.23
C ASP A 162 -2.33 24.18 -7.48
N TYR A 163 -2.02 23.12 -6.73
CA TYR A 163 -0.71 22.94 -6.10
C TYR A 163 0.39 22.99 -7.16
N TYR A 164 0.24 22.24 -8.25
CA TYR A 164 1.24 22.20 -9.32
C TYR A 164 1.33 23.54 -10.07
N ILE A 165 0.21 24.23 -10.28
CA ILE A 165 0.18 25.55 -10.91
C ILE A 165 0.99 26.56 -10.07
N ASP A 166 0.75 26.60 -8.76
CA ASP A 166 1.46 27.49 -7.85
C ASP A 166 2.93 27.12 -7.71
N MET A 167 3.26 25.81 -7.66
CA MET A 167 4.65 25.34 -7.67
C MET A 167 5.39 25.84 -8.91
N MET A 168 4.82 25.65 -10.11
CA MET A 168 5.43 26.12 -11.37
C MET A 168 5.58 27.64 -11.40
N LYS A 169 4.60 28.39 -10.88
CA LYS A 169 4.66 29.84 -10.80
C LYS A 169 5.81 30.30 -9.89
N ASN A 170 5.94 29.72 -8.70
CA ASN A 170 7.02 30.06 -7.78
C ASN A 170 8.39 29.69 -8.35
N TYR A 171 8.53 28.50 -8.96
CA TYR A 171 9.78 28.11 -9.64
C TYR A 171 10.17 29.10 -10.73
N THR A 172 9.23 29.48 -11.60
CA THR A 172 9.49 30.42 -12.71
C THR A 172 9.89 31.81 -12.21
N GLN A 173 9.38 32.21 -11.04
CA GLN A 173 9.64 33.50 -10.42
C GLN A 173 10.85 33.47 -9.45
N GLY A 174 11.51 32.32 -9.26
CA GLY A 174 12.58 32.16 -8.27
C GLY A 174 12.11 32.36 -6.82
N LEU A 175 10.81 32.20 -6.56
CA LEU A 175 10.22 32.33 -5.23
C LEU A 175 10.35 31.02 -4.45
N ASN A 176 10.34 31.13 -3.12
CA ASN A 176 10.39 29.95 -2.25
C ASN A 176 9.14 29.06 -2.45
N VAL A 177 9.35 27.80 -2.81
CA VAL A 177 8.31 26.78 -3.00
C VAL A 177 7.72 26.27 -1.68
N ASP A 178 8.38 26.46 -0.55
CA ASP A 178 7.87 26.07 0.76
C ASP A 178 6.59 26.84 1.12
N SER A 179 6.45 28.08 0.64
CA SER A 179 5.21 28.85 0.79
C SER A 179 4.00 28.18 0.12
N VAL A 180 4.23 27.43 -0.97
CA VAL A 180 3.18 26.65 -1.64
C VAL A 180 2.84 25.41 -0.81
N LYS A 181 3.84 24.72 -0.26
CA LYS A 181 3.60 23.57 0.63
C LYS A 181 2.75 23.98 1.85
N GLU A 182 3.09 25.10 2.49
CA GLU A 182 2.31 25.67 3.59
C GLU A 182 0.87 26.01 3.18
N LYS A 183 0.68 26.65 2.01
CA LYS A 183 -0.66 27.00 1.49
C LYS A 183 -1.59 25.78 1.34
N TYR A 184 -1.03 24.64 0.93
CA TYR A 184 -1.79 23.41 0.66
C TYR A 184 -1.68 22.38 1.79
N HIS A 185 -1.07 22.73 2.92
CA HIS A 185 -0.91 21.84 4.06
C HIS A 185 -2.27 21.26 4.51
N GLY A 186 -2.30 19.94 4.74
CA GLY A 186 -3.52 19.21 5.10
C GLY A 186 -4.47 18.87 3.95
N GLN A 187 -4.29 19.42 2.74
CA GLN A 187 -5.12 19.07 1.57
C GLN A 187 -4.69 17.79 0.85
N TYR A 188 -3.50 17.29 1.18
CA TYR A 188 -2.96 16.00 0.77
C TYR A 188 -2.26 15.37 1.97
N LEU A 189 -1.90 14.09 1.87
CA LEU A 189 -1.14 13.39 2.90
C LEU A 189 0.35 13.73 2.81
N ASP A 190 0.98 13.96 3.95
CA ASP A 190 2.43 13.97 4.07
C ASP A 190 2.93 12.65 4.67
N TYR A 191 4.24 12.43 4.66
CA TYR A 191 4.83 11.32 5.42
C TYR A 191 4.53 11.48 6.91
N ALA A 192 4.36 10.36 7.59
CA ALA A 192 4.04 10.32 9.03
C ALA A 192 2.69 10.95 9.42
N ASP A 193 1.80 11.20 8.46
CA ASP A 193 0.46 11.75 8.69
C ASP A 193 -0.42 10.80 9.51
N GLU A 194 -1.06 11.31 10.58
CA GLU A 194 -1.92 10.53 11.46
C GLU A 194 -3.13 9.91 10.73
N ARG A 195 -3.57 10.52 9.63
CA ARG A 195 -4.68 10.02 8.82
C ARG A 195 -4.36 8.68 8.15
N LEU A 196 -3.08 8.30 8.04
CA LEU A 196 -2.67 6.99 7.52
C LEU A 196 -3.32 5.83 8.29
N GLU A 197 -3.53 5.96 9.61
CA GLU A 197 -4.18 4.92 10.42
C GLU A 197 -5.55 4.54 9.83
N THR A 198 -6.38 5.55 9.55
CA THR A 198 -7.73 5.36 9.00
C THR A 198 -7.67 4.95 7.52
N ILE A 199 -6.73 5.46 6.74
CA ILE A 199 -6.63 5.15 5.32
C ILE A 199 -6.21 3.69 5.09
N VAL A 200 -5.30 3.17 5.92
CA VAL A 200 -4.83 1.79 5.85
C VAL A 200 -5.95 0.78 6.08
N GLU A 201 -6.91 1.07 6.97
CA GLU A 201 -8.12 0.23 7.11
C GLU A 201 -8.84 0.04 5.77
N GLY A 202 -8.99 1.11 4.98
CA GLY A 202 -9.64 1.05 3.67
C GLY A 202 -8.86 0.26 2.63
N TYR A 203 -7.53 0.42 2.58
CA TYR A 203 -6.68 -0.39 1.70
C TYR A 203 -6.68 -1.88 2.10
N CYS A 204 -6.73 -2.19 3.40
CA CYS A 204 -6.96 -3.55 3.88
C CYS A 204 -8.32 -4.08 3.41
N MET A 205 -9.38 -3.26 3.46
CA MET A 205 -10.67 -3.66 2.89
C MET A 205 -10.55 -3.94 1.40
N GLN A 206 -9.91 -3.09 0.61
CA GLN A 206 -9.69 -3.32 -0.83
C GLN A 206 -8.96 -4.65 -1.10
N ALA A 207 -7.89 -4.95 -0.34
CA ALA A 207 -7.19 -6.22 -0.44
C ALA A 207 -8.09 -7.44 -0.11
N ILE A 208 -8.91 -7.34 0.94
CA ILE A 208 -9.84 -8.40 1.35
C ILE A 208 -10.95 -8.58 0.32
N PHE A 209 -11.56 -7.49 -0.16
CA PHE A 209 -12.60 -7.54 -1.19
C PHE A 209 -12.07 -8.12 -2.49
N TYR A 210 -10.82 -7.79 -2.88
CA TYR A 210 -10.16 -8.43 -4.01
C TYR A 210 -10.01 -9.94 -3.82
N HIS A 211 -9.53 -10.40 -2.65
CA HIS A 211 -9.39 -11.84 -2.39
C HIS A 211 -10.73 -12.57 -2.41
N ILE A 212 -11.81 -11.92 -1.96
CA ILE A 212 -13.14 -12.50 -1.93
C ILE A 212 -13.77 -12.55 -3.34
N THR A 213 -13.67 -11.46 -4.09
CA THR A 213 -14.49 -11.19 -5.29
C THR A 213 -13.71 -11.15 -6.61
N GLY A 214 -12.39 -10.94 -6.56
CA GLY A 214 -11.56 -10.62 -7.72
C GLY A 214 -11.62 -9.16 -8.16
N GLU A 215 -12.47 -8.32 -7.55
CA GLU A 215 -12.61 -6.90 -7.86
C GLU A 215 -11.99 -6.05 -6.73
N PRO A 216 -10.88 -5.33 -6.98
CA PRO A 216 -10.17 -4.62 -5.91
C PRO A 216 -10.75 -3.25 -5.58
N PHE A 217 -11.35 -2.58 -6.57
CA PHE A 217 -11.72 -1.17 -6.46
C PHE A 217 -13.15 -0.89 -6.92
N CYS A 218 -13.69 0.21 -6.40
CA CYS A 218 -14.98 0.78 -6.75
C CYS A 218 -14.80 2.08 -7.54
N ASP A 219 -15.67 2.30 -8.53
CA ASP A 219 -15.67 3.57 -9.27
C ASP A 219 -16.46 4.68 -8.55
N LEU A 220 -17.26 4.33 -7.53
CA LEU A 220 -18.04 5.30 -6.77
C LEU A 220 -17.15 6.03 -5.76
N LEU A 221 -17.04 7.34 -5.90
CA LEU A 221 -16.34 8.23 -4.96
C LEU A 221 -16.86 8.07 -3.52
N ASN A 222 -18.18 7.86 -3.37
CA ASN A 222 -18.83 7.60 -2.09
C ASN A 222 -18.72 6.11 -1.70
N CYS A 223 -17.51 5.56 -1.76
CA CYS A 223 -17.21 4.21 -1.31
C CYS A 223 -15.77 4.16 -0.82
N ARG A 224 -15.55 3.59 0.36
CA ARG A 224 -14.20 3.39 0.93
C ARG A 224 -13.30 2.46 0.10
N LEU A 225 -13.88 1.77 -0.89
CA LEU A 225 -13.14 0.96 -1.86
C LEU A 225 -12.81 1.75 -3.14
N HIS A 226 -13.02 3.06 -3.17
CA HIS A 226 -12.81 3.87 -4.36
C HIS A 226 -11.36 3.81 -4.88
N ASN A 227 -11.19 3.72 -6.20
CA ASN A 227 -9.87 3.81 -6.85
C ASN A 227 -9.40 5.27 -6.96
N ALA A 228 -8.99 5.87 -5.83
CA ALA A 228 -8.61 7.27 -5.81
C ALA A 228 -7.29 7.51 -6.59
N HIS A 229 -7.36 8.33 -7.64
CA HIS A 229 -6.18 8.81 -8.38
C HIS A 229 -5.74 10.21 -7.93
N TRP A 230 -6.55 10.87 -7.10
CA TRP A 230 -6.26 12.18 -6.52
C TRP A 230 -6.29 12.10 -4.99
N GLN A 231 -5.40 12.85 -4.34
CA GLN A 231 -5.36 12.98 -2.88
C GLN A 231 -6.70 13.45 -2.30
N ARG A 232 -7.38 14.38 -2.99
CA ARG A 232 -8.72 14.85 -2.58
C ARG A 232 -9.74 13.71 -2.53
N ASP A 233 -9.75 12.86 -3.56
CA ASP A 233 -10.70 11.75 -3.67
C ASP A 233 -10.38 10.67 -2.63
N LEU A 234 -9.09 10.41 -2.39
CA LEU A 234 -8.62 9.49 -1.35
C LEU A 234 -9.10 9.95 0.03
N LEU A 235 -8.83 11.20 0.40
CA LEU A 235 -9.23 11.77 1.68
C LEU A 235 -10.75 11.76 1.83
N TYR A 236 -11.48 12.10 0.77
CA TYR A 236 -12.93 12.07 0.79
C TYR A 236 -13.47 10.66 1.01
N SER A 237 -13.05 9.68 0.20
CA SER A 237 -13.60 8.32 0.24
C SER A 237 -13.23 7.59 1.53
N GLN A 238 -12.02 7.83 2.05
CA GLN A 238 -11.50 7.16 3.25
C GLN A 238 -11.94 7.80 4.56
N ILE A 239 -12.01 9.14 4.62
CA ILE A 239 -12.17 9.88 5.88
C ILE A 239 -13.50 10.62 5.92
N GLU A 240 -13.79 11.51 4.96
CA GLU A 240 -15.01 12.33 5.01
C GLU A 240 -16.28 11.49 4.84
N PHE A 241 -16.27 10.55 3.89
CA PHE A 241 -17.38 9.64 3.67
C PHE A 241 -17.25 8.38 4.55
N GLY A 242 -16.09 7.71 4.50
CA GLY A 242 -15.71 6.63 5.42
C GLY A 242 -16.56 5.35 5.38
N LYS A 243 -17.50 5.22 4.45
CA LYS A 243 -18.42 4.07 4.31
C LYS A 243 -18.26 3.38 2.96
N ILE A 244 -18.77 2.15 2.85
CA ILE A 244 -18.86 1.44 1.56
C ILE A 244 -20.23 1.65 0.91
N CYS A 245 -20.31 1.52 -0.42
CA CYS A 245 -21.58 1.65 -1.14
C CYS A 245 -22.48 0.43 -0.94
N SER A 246 -23.76 0.54 -1.29
CA SER A 246 -24.75 -0.53 -1.14
C SER A 246 -24.32 -1.87 -1.77
N LYS A 247 -23.71 -1.85 -2.96
CA LYS A 247 -23.14 -3.06 -3.61
C LYS A 247 -22.18 -3.79 -2.67
N HIS A 248 -21.25 -3.06 -2.06
CA HIS A 248 -20.23 -3.63 -1.19
C HIS A 248 -20.77 -3.96 0.20
N GLU A 249 -21.78 -3.24 0.70
CA GLU A 249 -22.50 -3.64 1.92
C GLU A 249 -23.20 -4.99 1.74
N ASP A 250 -23.84 -5.23 0.59
CA ASP A 250 -24.50 -6.51 0.31
C ASP A 250 -23.49 -7.68 0.23
N ILE A 251 -22.34 -7.46 -0.40
CA ILE A 251 -21.24 -8.43 -0.44
C ILE A 251 -20.76 -8.73 0.98
N LEU A 252 -20.53 -7.70 1.80
CA LEU A 252 -20.08 -7.86 3.19
C LEU A 252 -21.12 -8.59 4.05
N ARG A 253 -22.41 -8.28 3.90
CA ARG A 253 -23.49 -8.96 4.64
C ARG A 253 -23.56 -10.45 4.32
N ARG A 254 -23.46 -10.82 3.03
CA ARG A 254 -23.43 -12.23 2.60
C ARG A 254 -22.20 -12.94 3.16
N TRP A 255 -21.05 -12.26 3.15
CA TRP A 255 -19.82 -12.77 3.73
C TRP A 255 -19.96 -13.06 5.22
N THR A 256 -20.41 -12.09 6.02
CA THR A 256 -20.54 -12.27 7.47
C THR A 256 -21.55 -13.35 7.84
N ALA A 257 -22.67 -13.45 7.10
CA ALA A 257 -23.66 -14.50 7.32
C ALA A 257 -23.07 -15.92 7.11
N LEU A 258 -22.17 -16.09 6.13
CA LEU A 258 -21.48 -17.37 5.90
C LEU A 258 -20.49 -17.70 7.02
N ASN A 259 -19.82 -16.71 7.59
CA ASN A 259 -18.87 -16.95 8.68
C ASN A 259 -19.57 -17.25 10.01
N ASP A 260 -20.68 -16.58 10.30
CA ASP A 260 -21.46 -16.82 11.52
C ASP A 260 -22.09 -18.23 11.55
N LEU A 261 -22.39 -18.83 10.39
CA LEU A 261 -22.88 -20.21 10.28
C LEU A 261 -21.80 -21.28 10.48
N ASN A 262 -20.52 -20.89 10.48
CA ASN A 262 -19.37 -21.79 10.58
C ASN A 262 -18.63 -21.67 11.94
N CYS A 263 -19.21 -20.96 12.91
CA CYS A 263 -18.72 -20.83 14.29
C CYS A 263 -19.54 -21.69 15.26
#